data_AF-A0A936WXL6-F1
#
_entry.id   AF-A0A936WXL6-F1
#
_cell.length_a   1.000
_cell.length_b   1.000
_cell.length_c   1.000
_cell.angle_alpha   90.00
_cell.angle_beta   90.00
_cell.angle_gamma   90.00
#
_symmetry.space_group_name_H-M   'P 1'
#
loop_
_entity.id
_entity.type
_entity.pdbx_description
1 polymer ?
#
loop_
_entity_poly.entity_id
_entity_poly.type
_entity_poly.pdbx_seq_one_letter_code
_entity_poly.pdbx_strand_id
1 'polypeptide(L)'
;MKRFLTTLVTLVLLISMAPVQAQNAPKKKKNQWYFSWGYNKEWYTRSTVRVKQEALGNDYQMVKVRAEDHPGWDEGLFSKSTYNSSV
;
A
#
# COMPACT_ATOMS: atom_id res chain seq x y z
N MET A 1 25.06 48.94 52.08
CA MET A 1 23.83 48.20 51.69
C MET A 1 23.34 48.55 50.28
N LYS A 2 23.10 49.84 49.94
CA LYS A 2 22.57 50.24 48.62
C LYS A 2 23.44 49.80 47.42
N ARG A 3 24.77 49.93 47.53
CA ARG A 3 25.73 49.49 46.48
C ARG A 3 25.77 47.98 46.27
N PHE A 4 25.51 47.21 47.32
CA PHE A 4 25.46 45.74 47.29
C PHE A 4 24.15 45.25 46.66
N LEU A 5 23.06 45.97 46.93
CA LEU A 5 21.74 45.69 46.34
C LEU A 5 21.73 46.02 44.84
N THR A 6 22.35 47.12 44.41
CA THR A 6 22.44 47.47 42.99
C THR A 6 23.26 46.45 42.20
N THR A 7 24.38 45.97 42.74
CA THR A 7 25.19 44.93 42.08
C THR A 7 24.45 43.60 41.97
N LEU A 8 23.66 43.25 42.98
CA LEU A 8 22.84 42.05 42.96
C LEU A 8 21.75 42.12 41.89
N VAL A 9 21.07 43.27 41.77
CA VAL A 9 20.02 43.49 40.77
C VAL A 9 20.59 43.48 39.34
N THR A 10 21.76 44.08 39.11
CA THR A 10 22.41 44.06 37.79
C THR A 10 22.86 42.66 37.38
N LEU A 11 23.31 41.84 38.33
CA LEU A 11 23.71 40.46 38.06
C LEU A 11 22.52 39.59 37.67
N VAL A 12 21.37 39.78 38.33
CA VAL A 12 20.11 39.07 38.01
C VAL A 12 19.57 39.46 36.63
N LEU A 13 19.67 40.74 36.25
CA LEU A 13 19.25 41.19 34.91
C LEU A 13 20.08 40.58 33.78
N LEU A 14 21.40 40.43 33.97
CA LEU A 14 22.30 39.84 32.98
C LEU A 14 22.02 38.35 32.73
N ILE A 15 21.51 37.63 33.74
CA ILE A 15 21.17 36.19 33.62
C ILE A 15 19.84 35.99 32.86
N SER A 16 18.97 37.02 32.82
CA SER A 16 17.66 36.94 32.15
C SER A 16 17.73 37.04 30.62
N MET A 17 18.88 37.37 30.04
CA MET A 17 19.11 37.47 28.59
C MET A 17 19.76 36.22 27.97
N ALA A 18 19.48 35.03 28.51
CA ALA A 18 19.87 33.80 27.84
C ALA A 18 19.10 33.66 26.50
N PRO A 19 19.75 33.24 25.40
CA PRO A 19 19.07 33.08 24.12
C PRO A 19 18.06 31.92 24.20
N VAL A 20 16.77 32.25 24.09
CA VAL A 20 15.70 31.26 23.89
C VAL A 20 15.85 30.68 22.49
N GLN A 21 16.50 29.52 22.36
CA GLN A 21 16.43 28.73 21.13
C GLN A 21 15.17 27.88 21.13
N ALA A 22 14.08 28.41 20.57
CA ALA A 22 12.93 27.61 20.17
C ALA A 22 13.01 27.30 18.67
N GLN A 23 13.67 26.19 18.32
CA GLN A 23 13.60 25.63 16.97
C GLN A 23 13.15 24.17 17.06
N ASN A 24 11.83 23.97 17.12
CA ASN A 24 11.24 22.69 16.79
C ASN A 24 11.34 22.52 15.27
N ALA A 25 12.50 22.03 14.79
CA ALA A 25 12.60 21.59 13.41
C ALA A 25 11.57 20.47 13.19
N PRO A 26 10.67 20.57 12.20
CA PRO A 26 9.78 19.47 11.89
C PRO A 26 10.64 18.27 11.48
N LYS A 27 10.59 17.18 12.27
CA LYS A 27 11.23 15.92 11.92
C LYS A 27 10.71 15.48 10.55
N LYS A 28 11.49 15.68 9.49
CA LYS A 28 11.19 15.17 8.15
C LYS A 28 11.13 13.64 8.26
N LYS A 29 9.92 13.06 8.22
CA LYS A 29 9.75 11.60 8.14
C LYS A 29 10.24 11.17 6.76
N LYS A 30 11.53 10.83 6.64
CA LYS A 30 12.18 10.60 5.34
C LYS A 30 12.09 9.17 4.79
N ASN A 31 11.62 8.19 5.56
CA ASN A 31 11.67 6.79 5.12
C ASN A 31 10.38 6.06 5.51
N GLN A 32 9.29 6.23 4.74
CA GLN A 32 8.09 5.42 4.88
C GLN A 32 8.04 4.39 3.77
N TRP A 33 8.12 3.11 4.14
CA TRP A 33 7.94 2.01 3.22
C TRP A 33 6.49 1.58 3.26
N TYR A 34 5.84 1.56 2.09
CA TYR A 34 4.48 1.06 1.95
C TYR A 34 4.51 -0.21 1.13
N PHE A 35 3.97 -1.29 1.68
CA PHE A 35 3.83 -2.57 0.99
C PHE A 35 2.34 -2.91 0.96
N SER A 36 1.80 -3.06 -0.25
CA SER A 36 0.45 -3.57 -0.47
C SER A 36 0.55 -4.94 -1.13
N TRP A 37 -0.02 -5.93 -0.47
CA TRP A 37 -0.24 -7.27 -0.99
C TRP A 37 -1.75 -7.51 -1.00
N GLY A 38 -2.26 -8.12 -2.07
CA GLY A 38 -3.66 -8.48 -2.20
C GLY A 38 -3.76 -9.75 -3.02
N TYR A 39 -4.43 -10.75 -2.48
CA TYR A 39 -4.76 -11.98 -3.17
C TYR A 39 -6.25 -11.95 -3.48
N ASN A 40 -6.63 -11.82 -4.76
CA ASN A 40 -8.02 -11.96 -5.18
C ASN A 40 -8.25 -13.42 -5.60
N LYS A 41 -9.10 -14.12 -4.86
CA LYS A 41 -9.59 -15.45 -5.24
C LYS A 41 -11.04 -15.30 -5.66
N GLU A 42 -11.30 -15.47 -6.94
CA GLU A 42 -12.65 -15.39 -7.48
C GLU A 42 -13.38 -16.71 -7.16
N TRP A 43 -14.37 -16.62 -6.27
CA TRP A 43 -15.22 -17.76 -5.95
C TRP A 43 -16.44 -17.75 -6.87
N TYR A 44 -16.35 -18.50 -7.97
CA TYR A 44 -17.48 -18.65 -8.88
C TYR A 44 -18.52 -19.59 -8.28
N THR A 45 -19.73 -19.07 -8.09
CA THR A 45 -20.88 -19.89 -7.72
C THR A 45 -21.35 -20.70 -8.93
N ARG A 46 -21.98 -21.85 -8.68
CA ARG A 46 -22.55 -22.67 -9.78
C ARG A 46 -23.64 -21.87 -10.49
N SER A 47 -23.47 -21.65 -11.78
CA SER A 47 -24.41 -20.90 -12.60
C SER A 47 -24.95 -21.76 -13.75
N THR A 48 -26.00 -21.26 -14.40
CA THR A 48 -26.55 -21.88 -15.62
C THR A 48 -26.21 -20.99 -16.80
N VAL A 49 -25.55 -21.55 -17.81
CA VAL A 49 -25.20 -20.84 -19.05
C VAL A 49 -26.18 -21.25 -20.13
N ARG A 50 -26.88 -20.28 -20.73
CA ARG A 50 -27.79 -20.52 -21.85
C ARG A 50 -27.16 -20.02 -23.14
N VAL A 51 -27.11 -20.88 -24.15
CA VAL A 51 -26.63 -20.54 -25.49
C VAL A 51 -27.83 -20.57 -26.42
N LYS A 52 -28.17 -19.41 -26.99
CA LYS A 52 -29.25 -19.26 -27.97
C LYS A 52 -28.67 -18.70 -29.27
N GLN A 53 -28.68 -19.51 -30.32
CA GLN A 53 -28.20 -19.16 -31.66
C GLN A 53 -29.35 -19.28 -32.65
N GLU A 54 -30.11 -18.20 -32.81
CA GLU A 54 -31.34 -18.21 -33.63
C GLU A 54 -31.06 -18.56 -35.10
N ALA A 55 -29.96 -18.06 -35.66
CA ALA A 55 -29.55 -18.36 -37.04
C ALA A 55 -29.20 -19.84 -37.28
N LEU A 56 -28.88 -20.59 -36.23
CA LEU A 56 -28.51 -22.01 -36.30
C LEU A 56 -29.58 -22.91 -35.68
N GLY A 57 -30.69 -22.34 -35.19
CA GLY A 57 -31.78 -23.08 -34.55
C GLY A 57 -31.44 -23.71 -33.19
N ASN A 58 -30.31 -23.35 -32.57
CA ASN A 58 -29.86 -23.96 -31.32
C ASN A 58 -30.31 -23.13 -30.11
N ASP A 59 -30.87 -23.79 -29.09
CA ASP A 59 -31.14 -23.22 -27.78
C ASP A 59 -30.94 -24.31 -26.71
N TYR A 60 -29.85 -24.20 -25.95
CA TYR A 60 -29.52 -25.19 -24.93
C TYR A 60 -28.92 -24.55 -23.68
N GLN A 61 -29.01 -25.28 -22.57
CA GLN A 61 -28.57 -24.83 -21.25
C GLN A 61 -27.54 -25.80 -20.67
N MET A 62 -26.46 -25.24 -20.16
CA MET A 62 -25.50 -25.94 -19.32
C MET A 62 -25.84 -25.63 -17.87
N VAL A 63 -26.32 -26.61 -17.12
CA VAL A 63 -26.84 -26.44 -15.77
C VAL A 63 -25.75 -26.78 -14.74
N LYS A 64 -25.67 -25.99 -13.66
CA LYS A 64 -24.69 -26.18 -12.56
C LYS A 64 -23.22 -26.13 -13.02
N VAL A 65 -22.92 -25.28 -13.99
CA VAL A 65 -21.55 -25.07 -14.48
C VAL A 65 -20.72 -24.43 -13.38
N ARG A 66 -19.50 -24.93 -13.19
CA ARG A 66 -18.49 -24.34 -12.33
C ARG A 66 -17.44 -23.68 -13.23
N ALA A 67 -17.30 -22.37 -13.11
CA ALA A 67 -16.15 -21.66 -13.68
C ALA A 67 -14.99 -21.80 -12.68
N GLU A 68 -13.82 -22.16 -13.20
CA GLU A 68 -12.58 -22.15 -12.44
C GLU A 68 -11.67 -21.15 -13.14
N ASP A 69 -11.18 -20.16 -12.40
CA ASP A 69 -10.14 -19.26 -12.90
C ASP A 69 -8.79 -19.96 -12.71
N HIS A 70 -7.95 -19.80 -13.72
CA HIS A 70 -6.56 -20.28 -13.75
C HIS A 70 -5.67 -19.05 -13.88
N PRO A 71 -5.35 -18.38 -12.77
CA PRO A 71 -4.48 -17.22 -12.80
C PRO A 71 -3.10 -17.72 -13.20
N GLY A 72 -2.60 -17.38 -14.39
CA GLY A 72 -1.41 -17.99 -15.04
C GLY A 72 -0.06 -17.95 -14.31
N TRP A 73 -0.04 -17.66 -13.01
CA TRP A 73 1.04 -17.91 -12.06
C TRP A 73 0.82 -19.18 -11.20
N ASP A 74 -0.33 -19.85 -11.30
CA ASP A 74 -0.69 -21.10 -10.61
C ASP A 74 -0.04 -22.34 -11.24
N GLU A 75 0.28 -22.31 -12.53
CA GLU A 75 1.01 -23.34 -13.27
C GLU A 75 2.54 -23.31 -13.08
N GLY A 76 3.02 -22.44 -12.19
CA GLY A 76 4.42 -22.32 -11.78
C GLY A 76 5.12 -21.09 -12.35
N LEU A 77 5.36 -20.11 -11.47
CA LEU A 77 6.18 -18.92 -11.75
C LEU A 77 7.61 -19.24 -12.24
N PHE A 78 8.09 -20.47 -12.02
CA PHE A 78 9.43 -20.93 -12.39
C PHE A 78 9.44 -22.21 -13.25
N SER A 79 8.27 -22.74 -13.64
CA SER A 79 8.17 -23.99 -14.40
C SER A 79 8.36 -23.77 -15.90
N LYS A 80 8.22 -22.53 -16.39
CA LYS A 80 8.42 -22.20 -17.81
C LYS A 80 9.88 -21.86 -18.09
N SER A 81 10.71 -22.90 -18.23
CA SER A 81 11.89 -22.78 -19.10
C SER A 81 11.35 -22.61 -20.52
N THR A 82 11.45 -21.40 -21.06
CA THR A 82 11.20 -21.09 -22.47
C THR A 82 12.10 -21.98 -23.34
N TYR A 83 11.61 -23.15 -23.72
CA TYR A 83 12.20 -23.93 -24.79
C TYR A 83 11.71 -23.38 -26.12
N ASN A 84 12.67 -22.86 -26.89
CA ASN A 84 12.61 -22.42 -28.28
C ASN A 84 11.67 -21.26 -28.64
N SER A 85 12.22 -20.05 -28.58
CA SER A 85 12.05 -19.11 -29.66
C SER A 85 13.12 -19.36 -30.72
N SER A 86 12.69 -19.60 -31.96
CA SER A 86 13.39 -19.41 -33.24
C SER A 86 13.56 -20.68 -34.08
N VAL A 87 12.78 -20.68 -35.16
CA VAL A 87 12.90 -21.38 -36.46
C VAL A 87 12.52 -22.86 -36.49
#